data_AF-A0AAW9HC00-F1
#
_entry.id   AF-A0AAW9HC00-F1
#
_cell.length_a   1.000
_cell.length_b   1.000
_cell.length_c   1.000
_cell.angle_alpha   90.00
_cell.angle_beta   90.00
_cell.angle_gamma   90.00
#
_symmetry.space_group_name_H-M   'P 1'
#
loop_
_entity.id
_entity.type
_entity.pdbx_description
1 polymer ?
#
loop_
_entity_poly.entity_id
_entity_poly.type
_entity_poly.pdbx_seq_one_letter_code
_entity_poly.pdbx_strand_id
1 'polypeptide(L)'
;MQKSTVSRIEAASRAILPVKASRYLRRYPMLGGILISECDRLQLDELSDSLQRLFDRENEPGIQETLILLCWSELLNGLSYREWASLADKTDRQIQVWINTHLRTQPARRAMIDEYVFFACFGYWRDYYPA
;
A
#
# COMPACT_ATOMS: atom_id res chain seq x y z
N MET A 1 30.04 27.52 40.14
CA MET A 1 29.11 26.38 40.17
C MET A 1 28.45 26.26 38.79
N GLN A 2 28.92 25.32 37.97
CA GLN A 2 28.29 24.96 36.70
C GLN A 2 26.90 24.37 36.98
N LYS A 3 25.88 24.86 36.30
CA LYS A 3 24.64 24.11 36.08
C LYS A 3 24.46 23.98 34.57
N SER A 4 24.93 22.84 34.06
CA SER A 4 24.62 22.36 32.73
C SER A 4 23.11 22.07 32.68
N THR A 5 22.37 22.90 31.94
CA THR A 5 20.97 22.62 31.61
C THR A 5 20.94 22.13 30.19
N VAL A 6 21.16 20.82 30.01
CA VAL A 6 20.87 20.14 28.75
C VAL A 6 19.35 20.20 28.58
N SER A 7 18.87 21.20 27.84
CA SER A 7 17.47 21.29 27.45
C SER A 7 17.17 20.15 26.48
N ARG A 8 16.50 19.14 27.03
CA ARG A 8 15.79 18.06 26.34
C ARG A 8 15.11 18.63 25.09
N ILE A 9 15.62 18.25 23.91
CA ILE A 9 14.98 18.54 22.64
C ILE A 9 13.61 17.85 22.67
N GLU A 10 12.56 18.62 22.94
CA GLU A 10 11.20 18.22 22.59
C GLU A 10 11.16 18.15 21.07
N ALA A 11 11.35 16.95 20.54
CA ALA A 11 11.10 16.63 19.14
C ALA A 11 9.60 16.65 18.89
N ALA A 12 8.97 17.82 19.00
CA ALA A 12 7.68 18.11 18.39
C ALA A 12 7.89 18.27 16.87
N SER A 13 8.34 17.19 16.22
CA SER A 13 8.38 17.11 14.76
C SER A 13 6.95 16.87 14.26
N ARG A 14 6.10 17.90 14.35
CA ARG A 14 4.92 17.98 13.49
C ARG A 14 5.41 18.43 12.13
N ALA A 15 5.90 17.48 11.34
CA ALA A 15 6.02 17.68 9.91
C ALA A 15 4.64 18.09 9.39
N ILE A 16 4.48 19.37 9.06
CA ILE A 16 3.27 19.87 8.40
C ILE A 16 3.36 19.32 6.99
N LEU A 17 2.76 18.15 6.79
CA LEU A 17 2.68 17.53 5.48
C LEU A 17 1.79 18.41 4.60
N PRO A 18 2.20 18.70 3.35
CA PRO A 18 1.42 19.57 2.46
C PRO A 18 0.00 19.05 2.33
N VAL A 19 -1.00 19.94 2.24
CA VAL A 19 -2.44 19.60 2.28
C VAL A 19 -2.85 18.45 1.34
N LYS A 20 -2.10 18.19 0.25
CA LYS A 20 -2.27 17.01 -0.60
C LYS A 20 -1.98 15.68 0.10
N ALA A 21 -0.98 15.62 0.97
CA ALA A 21 -0.60 14.45 1.77
C ALA A 21 -1.73 14.01 2.73
N SER A 22 -2.61 14.93 3.14
CA SER A 22 -3.70 14.62 4.08
C SER A 22 -4.71 13.59 3.54
N ARG A 23 -4.88 13.49 2.21
CA ARG A 23 -5.70 12.43 1.58
C ARG A 23 -5.06 11.03 1.71
N TYR A 24 -3.74 10.96 1.88
CA TYR A 24 -2.96 9.72 1.85
C TYR A 24 -2.63 9.14 3.25
N LEU A 25 -3.06 9.80 4.34
CA LEU A 25 -2.49 9.56 5.68
C LEU A 25 -3.51 9.13 6.76
N ARG A 26 -4.77 8.82 6.43
CA ARG A 26 -5.77 8.48 7.46
C ARG A 26 -5.89 7.00 7.82
N ARG A 27 -5.21 6.10 7.11
CA ARG A 27 -5.06 4.69 7.46
C ARG A 27 -3.60 4.29 7.17
N TYR A 28 -3.00 3.45 8.01
CA TYR A 28 -1.60 3.01 7.95
C TYR A 28 -1.14 2.58 6.52
N PRO A 29 0.16 2.71 6.16
CA PRO A 29 0.76 3.91 5.60
C PRO A 29 1.08 3.73 4.11
N MET A 30 0.71 4.70 3.26
CA MET A 30 1.37 5.12 2.00
C MET A 30 1.94 4.05 1.03
N LEU A 31 1.69 2.74 1.16
CA LEU A 31 2.39 1.71 0.40
C LEU A 31 2.10 1.84 -1.10
N GLY A 32 0.88 2.28 -1.46
CA GLY A 32 0.55 2.62 -2.84
C GLY A 32 1.34 3.82 -3.36
N GLY A 33 1.51 4.87 -2.55
CA GLY A 33 2.32 6.04 -2.93
C GLY A 33 3.82 5.74 -3.01
N ILE A 34 4.34 4.91 -2.10
CA ILE A 34 5.74 4.45 -2.14
C ILE A 34 5.95 3.55 -3.36
N LEU A 35 5.02 2.64 -3.66
CA LEU A 35 5.08 1.78 -4.85
C LEU A 35 5.16 2.61 -6.13
N ILE A 36 4.29 3.62 -6.25
CA ILE A 36 4.27 4.55 -7.38
C ILE A 36 5.59 5.29 -7.49
N SER A 37 6.09 5.86 -6.38
CA SER A 37 7.38 6.54 -6.36
C SER A 37 8.55 5.63 -6.74
N GLU A 38 8.51 4.35 -6.38
CA GLU A 38 9.54 3.38 -6.80
C GLU A 38 9.41 3.02 -8.28
N CYS A 39 8.19 2.94 -8.83
CA CYS A 39 7.98 2.79 -10.26
C CYS A 39 8.60 3.97 -11.03
N ASP A 40 8.36 5.20 -10.58
CA ASP A 40 8.96 6.41 -11.17
C ASP A 40 10.49 6.38 -11.08
N ARG A 41 11.06 6.00 -9.92
CA ARG A 41 12.51 5.88 -9.74
C ARG A 41 13.13 4.86 -10.69
N LEU A 42 12.39 3.79 -11.01
CA LEU A 42 12.80 2.74 -11.95
C LEU A 42 12.45 3.06 -13.41
N GLN A 43 11.91 4.24 -13.71
CA GLN A 43 11.49 4.66 -15.05
C GLN A 43 10.41 3.75 -15.65
N LEU A 44 9.51 3.25 -14.80
CA LEU A 44 8.35 2.44 -15.18
C LEU A 44 7.10 3.32 -15.28
N ASP A 45 7.18 4.37 -16.11
CA ASP A 45 6.17 5.44 -16.15
C ASP A 45 4.77 4.91 -16.47
N GLU A 46 4.64 4.02 -17.46
CA GLU A 46 3.34 3.47 -17.83
C GLU A 46 2.72 2.58 -16.73
N LEU A 47 3.55 1.93 -15.90
CA LEU A 47 3.10 1.16 -14.74
C LEU A 47 2.61 2.11 -13.66
N SER A 48 3.41 3.13 -13.36
CA SER A 48 3.11 4.17 -12.38
C SER A 48 1.75 4.82 -12.65
N ASP A 49 1.53 5.28 -13.89
CA ASP A 49 0.27 5.88 -14.33
C ASP A 49 -0.91 4.92 -14.24
N SER A 50 -0.69 3.65 -14.56
CA SER A 50 -1.74 2.62 -14.49
C SER A 50 -2.11 2.27 -13.06
N LEU A 51 -1.13 2.17 -12.16
CA LEU A 51 -1.34 1.94 -10.74
C LEU A 51 -2.03 3.14 -10.08
N GLN A 52 -1.65 4.36 -10.43
CA GLN A 52 -2.30 5.56 -9.92
C GLN A 52 -3.80 5.58 -10.31
N ARG A 53 -4.11 5.36 -11.59
CA ARG A 53 -5.51 5.26 -12.07
C ARG A 53 -6.28 4.13 -11.39
N LEU A 54 -5.64 2.98 -11.19
CA LEU A 54 -6.23 1.83 -10.51
C LEU A 54 -6.54 2.16 -9.05
N PHE A 55 -5.60 2.72 -8.30
CA PHE A 55 -5.78 3.04 -6.90
C PHE A 55 -6.74 4.21 -6.66
N ASP A 56 -6.86 5.14 -7.61
CA ASP A 56 -7.83 6.24 -7.52
C ASP A 56 -9.28 5.76 -7.75
N ARG A 57 -9.50 4.66 -8.48
CA ARG A 57 -10.84 4.11 -8.73
C ARG A 57 -11.27 3.04 -7.73
N GLU A 58 -10.34 2.23 -7.22
CA GLU A 58 -10.68 1.12 -6.33
C GLU A 58 -11.10 1.66 -4.95
N ASN A 59 -12.38 1.52 -4.62
CA ASN A 59 -12.92 1.95 -3.32
C ASN A 59 -13.18 0.78 -2.37
N GLU A 60 -13.07 -0.46 -2.86
CA GLU A 60 -13.30 -1.67 -2.07
C GLU A 60 -12.14 -1.95 -1.10
N PRO A 61 -12.39 -1.96 0.23
CA PRO A 61 -11.35 -2.22 1.21
C PRO A 61 -10.71 -3.59 1.00
N GLY A 62 -9.38 -3.63 0.97
CA GLY A 62 -8.59 -4.85 0.84
C GLY A 62 -8.17 -5.18 -0.59
N ILE A 63 -8.88 -4.67 -1.61
CA ILE A 63 -8.48 -4.90 -3.01
C ILE A 63 -7.29 -4.06 -3.38
N GLN A 64 -7.33 -2.77 -3.05
CA GLN A 64 -6.19 -1.90 -3.25
C GLN A 64 -4.94 -2.43 -2.53
N GLU A 65 -5.07 -2.81 -1.25
CA GLU A 65 -3.99 -3.36 -0.43
C GLU A 65 -3.44 -4.67 -1.01
N THR A 66 -4.32 -5.56 -1.47
CA THR A 66 -3.92 -6.81 -2.14
C THR A 66 -3.10 -6.53 -3.40
N LEU A 67 -3.57 -5.61 -4.24
CA LEU A 67 -2.90 -5.25 -5.49
C LEU A 67 -1.54 -4.59 -5.21
N ILE A 68 -1.46 -3.71 -4.22
CA ILE A 68 -0.19 -3.10 -3.78
C ILE A 68 0.83 -4.18 -3.39
N LEU A 69 0.44 -5.12 -2.53
CA LEU A 69 1.35 -6.18 -2.07
C LEU A 69 1.76 -7.13 -3.19
N LEU A 70 0.84 -7.45 -4.10
CA LEU A 70 1.12 -8.26 -5.29
C LEU A 70 2.14 -7.56 -6.20
N CYS A 71 1.92 -6.28 -6.50
CA CYS A 71 2.79 -5.51 -7.36
C CYS A 71 4.19 -5.37 -6.77
N TRP A 72 4.29 -5.03 -5.49
CA TRP A 72 5.56 -4.92 -4.78
C TRP A 72 6.40 -6.21 -4.87
N SER A 73 5.77 -7.35 -4.61
CA SER A 73 6.50 -8.62 -4.63
C SER A 73 6.86 -9.06 -6.04
N GLU A 74 6.08 -8.72 -7.06
CA GLU A 74 6.47 -8.98 -8.45
C GLU A 74 7.56 -8.04 -8.95
N LEU A 75 7.56 -6.77 -8.50
CA LEU A 75 8.61 -5.80 -8.80
C LEU A 75 10.00 -6.32 -8.37
N LEU A 76 10.07 -6.99 -7.22
CA LEU A 76 11.30 -7.61 -6.71
C LEU A 76 11.72 -8.88 -7.50
N ASN A 77 10.79 -9.54 -8.19
CA ASN A 77 11.03 -10.83 -8.85
C ASN A 77 11.15 -10.73 -10.39
N GLY A 78 11.07 -9.53 -10.96
CA GLY A 78 11.09 -9.31 -12.42
C GLY A 78 9.67 -9.28 -12.99
N LEU A 79 9.00 -8.14 -12.81
CA LEU A 79 7.58 -7.92 -13.09
C LEU A 79 7.26 -7.93 -14.60
N SER A 80 6.15 -8.57 -14.96
CA SER A 80 5.56 -8.51 -16.31
C SER A 80 4.71 -7.24 -16.45
N TYR A 81 5.35 -6.14 -16.86
CA TYR A 81 4.75 -4.81 -16.94
C TYR A 81 3.41 -4.77 -17.71
N ARG A 82 3.34 -5.50 -18.84
CA ARG A 82 2.20 -5.45 -19.76
C ARG A 82 0.90 -5.95 -19.14
N GLU A 83 0.97 -6.94 -18.25
CA GLU A 83 -0.21 -7.48 -17.58
C GLU A 83 -0.77 -6.49 -16.56
N TRP A 84 0.12 -5.85 -15.79
CA TRP A 84 -0.23 -4.82 -14.80
C TRP A 84 -0.84 -3.57 -15.44
N ALA A 85 -0.26 -3.07 -16.54
CA ALA A 85 -0.81 -1.92 -17.25
C ALA A 85 -2.26 -2.14 -17.70
N SER A 86 -2.58 -3.37 -18.11
CA SER A 86 -3.93 -3.73 -18.55
C SER A 86 -4.98 -3.77 -17.43
N LEU A 87 -4.56 -3.79 -16.15
CA LEU A 87 -5.48 -3.85 -15.02
C LEU A 87 -6.32 -2.57 -14.89
N ALA A 88 -5.75 -1.42 -15.25
CA ALA A 88 -6.42 -0.11 -15.19
C ALA A 88 -7.65 0.00 -16.11
N ASP A 89 -7.82 -0.92 -17.06
CA ASP A 89 -8.99 -0.98 -17.96
C ASP A 89 -9.97 -2.11 -17.61
N LYS A 90 -9.65 -2.95 -16.62
CA LYS A 90 -10.51 -4.06 -16.17
C LYS A 90 -11.61 -3.57 -15.24
N THR A 91 -12.73 -4.29 -15.22
CA THR A 91 -13.78 -4.11 -14.21
C THR A 91 -13.38 -4.74 -12.88
N ASP A 92 -14.00 -4.32 -11.79
CA ASP A 92 -13.74 -4.84 -10.43
C ASP A 92 -13.85 -6.37 -10.38
N ARG A 93 -14.85 -6.94 -11.06
CA ARG A 93 -15.00 -8.40 -11.17
C ARG A 93 -13.82 -9.06 -11.89
N GLN A 94 -13.31 -8.44 -12.96
CA GLN A 94 -12.15 -8.96 -13.68
C GLN A 94 -10.87 -8.86 -12.85
N ILE A 95 -10.72 -7.81 -12.06
CA ILE A 95 -9.60 -7.65 -11.11
C ILE A 95 -9.65 -8.75 -10.05
N GLN A 96 -10.82 -9.00 -9.46
CA GLN A 96 -11.00 -10.07 -8.47
C GLN A 96 -10.62 -11.44 -9.04
N VAL A 97 -11.07 -11.74 -10.27
CA VAL A 97 -10.68 -12.97 -10.97
C VAL A 97 -9.18 -13.03 -11.21
N TRP A 98 -8.56 -11.90 -11.60
CA TRP A 98 -7.12 -11.80 -11.82
C TRP A 98 -6.33 -12.06 -10.53
N ILE A 99 -6.71 -11.42 -9.41
CA ILE A 99 -6.12 -11.62 -8.08
C ILE A 99 -6.19 -13.10 -7.68
N ASN A 100 -7.40 -13.67 -7.76
CA ASN A 100 -7.61 -15.07 -7.39
C ASN A 100 -6.79 -16.02 -8.26
N THR A 101 -6.62 -15.70 -9.55
CA THR A 101 -5.79 -16.50 -10.47
C THR A 101 -4.31 -16.41 -10.09
N HIS A 102 -3.80 -15.22 -9.77
CA HIS A 102 -2.40 -15.00 -9.38
C HIS A 102 -2.04 -15.67 -8.06
N LEU A 103 -2.98 -15.68 -7.12
CA LEU A 103 -2.78 -16.26 -5.79
C LEU A 103 -3.13 -17.74 -5.69
N ARG A 104 -3.80 -18.32 -6.69
CA ARG A 104 -4.22 -19.74 -6.70
C ARG A 104 -3.05 -20.71 -6.46
N THR A 105 -1.88 -20.41 -7.01
CA THR A 105 -0.69 -21.26 -6.92
C THR A 105 0.22 -20.89 -5.74
N GLN A 106 -0.15 -19.89 -4.94
CA GLN A 106 0.71 -19.29 -3.90
C GLN A 106 -0.04 -19.13 -2.57
N PRO A 107 -0.46 -20.23 -1.92
CA PRO A 107 -1.31 -20.19 -0.72
C PRO A 107 -0.65 -19.47 0.47
N ALA A 108 0.66 -19.60 0.65
CA ALA A 108 1.38 -18.88 1.70
C ALA A 108 1.36 -17.35 1.48
N ARG A 109 1.56 -16.89 0.24
CA ARG A 109 1.48 -15.47 -0.12
C ARG A 109 0.07 -14.93 0.07
N ARG A 110 -0.95 -15.73 -0.29
CA ARG A 110 -2.36 -15.41 -0.06
C ARG A 110 -2.63 -15.18 1.42
N ALA A 111 -2.20 -16.09 2.29
CA ALA A 111 -2.39 -15.98 3.73
C ALA A 111 -1.76 -14.71 4.32
N MET A 112 -0.52 -14.37 3.92
CA MET A 112 0.14 -13.14 4.38
C MET A 112 -0.58 -11.87 3.92
N ILE A 113 -1.07 -11.86 2.68
CA ILE A 113 -1.85 -10.73 2.16
C ILE A 113 -3.18 -10.61 2.91
N ASP A 114 -3.89 -11.70 3.10
CA ASP A 114 -5.18 -11.71 3.82
C ASP A 114 -5.00 -11.21 5.26
N GLU A 115 -3.92 -11.61 5.94
CA GLU A 115 -3.58 -11.12 7.28
C GLU A 115 -3.29 -9.62 7.28
N TYR A 116 -2.45 -9.13 6.34
CA TYR A 116 -2.18 -7.71 6.21
C TYR A 116 -3.46 -6.91 5.93
N VAL A 117 -4.27 -7.35 4.96
CA VAL A 117 -5.54 -6.72 4.59
C VAL A 117 -6.49 -6.67 5.78
N PHE A 118 -6.59 -7.77 6.54
CA PHE A 118 -7.38 -7.81 7.76
C PHE A 118 -6.96 -6.70 8.73
N PHE A 119 -5.67 -6.59 9.04
CA PHE A 119 -5.18 -5.57 9.97
C PHE A 119 -5.26 -4.14 9.42
N ALA A 120 -5.01 -3.93 8.12
CA ALA A 120 -4.99 -2.61 7.49
C ALA A 120 -6.41 -2.05 7.28
N CYS A 121 -7.36 -2.91 6.92
CA CYS A 121 -8.70 -2.48 6.50
C CYS A 121 -9.77 -2.70 7.57
N PHE A 122 -9.63 -3.71 8.41
CA PHE A 122 -10.70 -4.21 9.28
C PHE A 122 -10.32 -4.29 10.77
N GLY A 123 -9.02 -4.20 11.11
CA GLY A 123 -8.54 -4.35 12.47
C GLY A 123 -8.69 -3.10 13.33
N TYR A 124 -9.69 -3.07 14.22
CA TYR A 124 -9.60 -2.30 15.46
C TYR A 124 -9.04 -3.20 16.58
N TRP A 125 -7.79 -2.93 16.99
CA TRP A 125 -7.12 -3.60 18.12
C TRP A 125 -7.84 -3.45 19.47
N ARG A 126 -8.85 -2.57 19.57
CA ARG A 126 -9.50 -2.25 20.85
C ARG A 126 -10.41 -3.37 21.39
N ASP A 127 -10.79 -4.32 20.54
CA ASP A 127 -11.64 -5.46 20.91
C ASP A 127 -10.84 -6.75 21.22
N TYR A 128 -9.50 -6.70 21.13
CA TYR A 128 -8.61 -7.84 21.41
C TYR A 128 -7.96 -7.73 22.79
N TYR A 129 -8.78 -7.63 23.84
CA TYR A 129 -8.34 -7.95 25.21
C TYR A 129 -9.06 -9.23 25.64
N PRO A 130 -8.35 -10.37 25.81
CA PRO A 130 -8.94 -11.52 26.48
C PRO A 130 -9.24 -11.14 27.94
N ALA A 131 -10.46 -11.43 28.37
CA ALA A 131 -10.92 -11.27 29.76
C ALA A 131 -10.15 -12.18 30.72
#